data_AF-A0A2G5KAP8-F1
#
_entry.id   AF-A0A2G5KAP8-F1
#
_cell.length_a   1.000
_cell.length_b   1.000
_cell.length_c   1.000
_cell.angle_alpha   90.00
_cell.angle_beta   90.00
_cell.angle_gamma   90.00
#
_symmetry.space_group_name_H-M   'P 1'
#
loop_
_entity.id
_entity.type
_entity.pdbx_description
1 polymer ?
#
loop_
_entity_poly.entity_id
_entity_poly.type
_entity_poly.pdbx_seq_one_letter_code
_entity_poly.pdbx_strand_id
1 'polypeptide(L)'
;MKHVFEKGFEMNKLTLVLATQRSGSTLLCKDMIGLGGLGLPKEHFKRLFGEHKKAEAKGNPLPRSEKDIVDFLRENGCSDDNPDVAGVKLMVGQSPMLCNFLGLPTSKDKSVTMQSVIDWAYANFDAVNLVVIIRESVLDQCISRAVARSTSVYHHRDTKRMKDVDPYEGKELDLDALNQMIIDLIPRVAKDNEVLHQIAKNNAGRALLVDYDYLAQHPNEAQQKLFDHAVANGFTPKKNQFDRILRKLIDKSKSQEIRASFEKFASEGNHNRKVKKLLETIK
;
A
#
# COMPACT_ATOMS: atom_id res chain seq x y z
N MET A 1 -34.30 15.39 -15.63
CA MET A 1 -34.25 14.69 -14.33
C MET A 1 -33.25 15.41 -13.44
N LYS A 2 -33.74 16.16 -12.44
CA LYS A 2 -32.89 16.72 -11.39
C LYS A 2 -32.70 15.60 -10.36
N HIS A 3 -31.47 15.11 -10.19
CA HIS A 3 -31.15 14.20 -9.10
C HIS A 3 -31.25 14.98 -7.79
N VAL A 4 -32.29 14.69 -7.05
CA VAL A 4 -32.49 15.11 -5.67
C VAL A 4 -31.52 14.29 -4.82
N PHE A 5 -30.37 14.85 -4.47
CA PHE A 5 -29.55 14.33 -3.36
C PHE A 5 -30.11 14.92 -2.07
N GLU A 6 -31.12 14.25 -1.53
CA GLU A 6 -31.70 14.50 -0.21
C GLU A 6 -30.68 14.14 0.88
N LYS A 7 -30.32 15.14 1.71
CA LYS A 7 -29.37 15.10 2.84
C LYS A 7 -27.92 14.74 2.46
N GLY A 8 -27.17 15.79 2.12
CA GLY A 8 -25.73 15.75 1.88
C GLY A 8 -24.96 15.30 3.12
N PHE A 9 -24.51 14.05 3.12
CA PHE A 9 -23.41 13.63 3.98
C PHE A 9 -22.13 14.24 3.42
N GLU A 10 -21.58 15.22 4.14
CA GLU A 10 -20.24 15.72 3.86
C GLU A 10 -19.23 14.69 4.39
N MET A 11 -18.40 14.17 3.48
CA MET A 11 -17.25 13.35 3.85
C MET A 11 -16.26 14.28 4.56
N ASN A 12 -16.07 14.08 5.86
CA ASN A 12 -15.22 14.95 6.67
C ASN A 12 -14.09 14.19 7.37
N LYS A 13 -14.02 12.85 7.25
CA LYS A 13 -12.93 12.04 7.82
C LYS A 13 -12.23 11.21 6.75
N LEU A 14 -10.91 11.05 6.91
CA LEU A 14 -10.08 10.28 5.99
C LEU A 14 -9.15 9.29 6.72
N THR A 15 -9.26 8.00 6.42
CA THR A 15 -8.18 7.04 6.68
C THR A 15 -7.21 7.04 5.51
N LEU A 16 -5.97 7.44 5.76
CA LEU A 16 -4.90 7.51 4.76
C LEU A 16 -3.82 6.47 5.07
N VAL A 17 -3.75 5.40 4.27
CA VAL A 17 -2.73 4.35 4.38
C VAL A 17 -1.60 4.62 3.41
N LEU A 18 -0.39 4.84 3.93
CA LEU A 18 0.82 5.08 3.15
C LEU A 18 1.66 3.80 3.10
N ALA A 19 2.02 3.38 1.88
CA ALA A 19 2.64 2.07 1.69
C ALA A 19 3.57 2.00 0.47
N THR A 20 4.34 0.91 0.38
CA THR A 20 4.98 0.45 -0.86
C THR A 20 4.31 -0.84 -1.35
N GLN A 21 4.39 -1.18 -2.65
CA GLN A 21 3.77 -2.43 -3.12
C GLN A 21 4.44 -3.63 -2.47
N ARG A 22 3.63 -4.58 -1.97
CA ARG A 22 4.06 -5.81 -1.26
C ARG A 22 4.67 -5.59 0.14
N SER A 23 4.38 -4.45 0.76
CA SER A 23 4.64 -4.16 2.18
C SER A 23 3.64 -4.81 3.15
N GLY A 24 2.65 -5.56 2.66
CA GLY A 24 1.55 -6.06 3.50
C GLY A 24 0.39 -5.08 3.68
N SER A 25 0.42 -3.92 3.04
CA SER A 25 -0.66 -2.93 3.09
C SER A 25 -2.05 -3.46 2.72
N THR A 26 -2.16 -4.47 1.86
CA THR A 26 -3.46 -5.12 1.58
C THR A 26 -3.98 -5.92 2.77
N LEU A 27 -3.10 -6.56 3.56
CA LEU A 27 -3.49 -7.23 4.80
C LEU A 27 -4.03 -6.21 5.81
N LEU A 28 -3.27 -5.14 6.03
CA LEU A 28 -3.66 -4.03 6.89
C LEU A 28 -5.01 -3.42 6.50
N CYS A 29 -5.23 -3.19 5.20
CA CYS A 29 -6.50 -2.65 4.71
C CYS A 29 -7.67 -3.61 4.96
N LYS A 30 -7.45 -4.94 4.87
CA LYS A 30 -8.48 -5.93 5.26
C LYS A 30 -8.78 -5.83 6.75
N ASP A 31 -7.77 -5.56 7.58
CA ASP A 31 -8.01 -5.35 9.01
C ASP A 31 -8.85 -4.12 9.29
N MET A 32 -8.54 -3.00 8.65
CA MET A 32 -9.33 -1.77 8.79
C MET A 32 -10.79 -1.95 8.34
N ILE A 33 -11.01 -2.69 7.24
CA ILE A 33 -12.37 -3.04 6.78
C ILE A 33 -13.07 -3.95 7.80
N GLY A 34 -12.36 -4.91 8.38
CA GLY A 34 -12.89 -5.85 9.38
C GLY A 34 -13.31 -5.17 10.69
N LEU A 35 -12.53 -4.16 11.14
CA LEU A 35 -12.87 -3.31 12.29
C LEU A 35 -14.10 -2.43 12.02
N GLY A 36 -14.32 -2.03 10.76
CA GLY A 36 -15.39 -1.11 10.36
C GLY A 36 -15.14 0.32 10.84
N GLY A 37 -15.86 1.31 10.29
CA GLY A 37 -15.75 2.72 10.70
C GLY A 37 -14.48 3.45 10.21
N LEU A 38 -13.67 2.81 9.37
CA LEU A 38 -12.41 3.35 8.82
C LEU A 38 -12.43 3.54 7.29
N GLY A 39 -13.63 3.55 6.70
CA GLY A 39 -13.83 3.57 5.26
C GLY A 39 -13.35 2.28 4.57
N LEU A 40 -13.07 2.38 3.27
CA LEU A 40 -12.67 1.28 2.40
C LEU A 40 -11.27 1.52 1.81
N PRO A 41 -10.18 1.42 2.61
CA PRO A 41 -8.83 1.71 2.13
C PRO A 41 -8.40 0.72 1.05
N LYS A 42 -8.41 1.17 -0.21
CA LYS A 42 -7.90 0.43 -1.38
C LYS A 42 -7.09 1.37 -2.27
N GLU A 43 -6.46 0.83 -3.32
CA GLU A 43 -5.69 1.62 -4.31
C GLU A 43 -6.63 2.28 -5.34
N HIS A 44 -7.61 3.07 -4.87
CA HIS A 44 -8.63 3.68 -5.74
C HIS A 44 -8.00 4.47 -6.89
N PHE A 45 -6.93 5.22 -6.58
CA PHE A 45 -6.22 6.03 -7.55
C PHE A 45 -5.48 5.22 -8.63
N LYS A 46 -5.22 3.92 -8.45
CA LYS A 46 -4.52 3.11 -9.46
C LYS A 46 -5.27 3.10 -10.80
N ARG A 47 -6.59 2.97 -10.77
CA ARG A 47 -7.43 3.02 -11.97
C ARG A 47 -7.42 4.42 -12.57
N LEU A 48 -7.70 5.43 -11.74
CA LEU A 48 -7.76 6.84 -12.14
C LEU A 48 -6.47 7.28 -12.86
N PHE A 49 -5.31 6.93 -12.29
CA PHE A 49 -4.00 7.24 -12.87
C PHE A 49 -3.72 6.49 -14.16
N GLY A 50 -4.18 5.25 -14.26
CA GLY A 50 -4.08 4.47 -15.50
C GLY A 50 -4.90 5.07 -16.64
N GLU A 51 -6.11 5.55 -16.34
CA GLU A 51 -6.98 6.24 -17.30
C GLU A 51 -6.36 7.56 -17.76
N HIS A 52 -5.87 8.38 -16.82
CA HIS A 52 -5.20 9.64 -17.15
C HIS A 52 -3.98 9.44 -18.04
N LYS A 53 -3.07 8.50 -17.71
CA LYS A 53 -1.90 8.21 -18.54
C LYS A 53 -2.25 7.76 -19.95
N LYS A 54 -3.31 6.94 -20.09
CA LYS A 54 -3.80 6.51 -21.42
C LYS A 54 -4.37 7.68 -22.22
N ALA A 55 -5.04 8.62 -21.55
CA ALA A 55 -5.62 9.79 -22.18
C ALA A 55 -4.53 10.80 -22.58
N GLU A 56 -3.56 11.04 -21.71
CA GLU A 56 -2.35 11.85 -21.96
C GLU A 56 -1.54 11.31 -23.15
N ALA A 57 -1.31 9.99 -23.24
CA ALA A 57 -0.63 9.37 -24.38
C ALA A 57 -1.37 9.54 -25.72
N LYS A 58 -2.66 9.90 -25.68
CA LYS A 58 -3.49 10.23 -26.85
C LYS A 58 -3.61 11.74 -27.08
N GLY A 59 -2.87 12.57 -26.33
CA GLY A 59 -2.94 14.03 -26.40
C GLY A 59 -4.13 14.67 -25.68
N ASN A 60 -4.88 13.89 -24.90
CA ASN A 60 -6.10 14.33 -24.21
C ASN A 60 -5.95 14.12 -22.69
N PRO A 61 -5.09 14.88 -21.99
CA PRO A 61 -4.97 14.75 -20.54
C PRO A 61 -6.32 15.02 -19.88
N LEU A 62 -6.65 14.23 -18.84
CA LEU A 62 -7.87 14.43 -18.05
C LEU A 62 -7.53 15.36 -16.88
N PRO A 63 -7.79 16.69 -16.96
CA PRO A 63 -7.61 17.56 -15.81
C PRO A 63 -8.56 17.10 -14.70
N ARG A 64 -8.06 17.16 -13.47
CA ARG A 64 -8.84 16.90 -12.26
C ARG A 64 -8.61 18.06 -11.33
N SER A 65 -9.69 18.56 -10.76
CA SER A 65 -9.68 19.49 -9.65
C SER A 65 -9.58 18.73 -8.33
N GLU A 66 -9.21 19.44 -7.26
CA GLU A 66 -9.29 18.92 -5.89
C GLU A 66 -10.69 18.36 -5.56
N LYS A 67 -11.74 19.07 -5.99
CA LYS A 67 -13.13 18.61 -5.83
C LYS A 67 -13.36 17.25 -6.48
N ASP A 68 -12.84 17.03 -7.69
CA ASP A 68 -12.98 15.73 -8.37
C ASP A 68 -12.32 14.60 -7.57
N ILE A 69 -11.22 14.90 -6.86
CA ILE A 69 -10.54 13.92 -6.01
C ILE A 69 -11.35 13.61 -4.76
N VAL A 70 -11.91 14.63 -4.11
CA VAL A 70 -12.79 14.48 -2.95
C VAL A 70 -14.05 13.69 -3.31
N ASP A 71 -14.70 14.02 -4.43
CA ASP A 71 -15.88 13.29 -4.91
C ASP A 71 -15.53 11.84 -5.29
N PHE A 72 -14.38 11.62 -5.94
CA PHE A 72 -13.90 10.26 -6.23
C PHE A 72 -13.61 9.45 -4.96
N LEU A 73 -13.04 10.06 -3.91
CA LEU A 73 -12.83 9.41 -2.62
C LEU A 73 -14.16 9.09 -1.94
N ARG A 74 -15.17 9.95 -2.02
CA ARG A 74 -16.51 9.68 -1.49
C ARG A 74 -17.13 8.46 -2.17
N GLU A 75 -17.08 8.40 -3.49
CA GLU A 75 -17.68 7.31 -4.28
C GLU A 75 -17.01 5.95 -4.08
N ASN A 76 -15.69 5.92 -3.88
CA ASN A 76 -14.92 4.67 -3.90
C ASN A 76 -14.38 4.28 -2.51
N GLY A 77 -14.14 5.27 -1.64
CA GLY A 77 -13.50 5.13 -0.35
C GLY A 77 -14.45 5.07 0.84
N CYS A 78 -15.70 5.53 0.70
CA CYS A 78 -16.70 5.40 1.77
C CYS A 78 -17.36 4.01 1.75
N SER A 79 -17.82 3.57 2.92
CA SER A 79 -18.74 2.43 3.04
C SER A 79 -20.16 2.92 3.24
N ASP A 80 -21.17 2.19 2.75
CA ASP A 80 -22.60 2.50 2.97
C ASP A 80 -22.94 2.74 4.45
N ASP A 81 -22.23 2.01 5.31
CA ASP A 81 -22.35 1.99 6.76
C ASP A 81 -21.76 3.20 7.50
N ASN A 82 -20.88 3.97 6.84
CA ASN A 82 -20.19 5.16 7.38
C ASN A 82 -19.86 6.11 6.21
N PRO A 83 -20.87 6.81 5.66
CA PRO A 83 -20.70 7.62 4.44
C PRO A 83 -19.82 8.86 4.64
N ASP A 84 -19.59 9.27 5.89
CA ASP A 84 -18.75 10.41 6.30
C ASP A 84 -17.24 10.07 6.36
N VAL A 85 -16.89 8.77 6.32
CA VAL A 85 -15.50 8.29 6.44
C VAL A 85 -15.03 7.63 5.14
N ALA A 86 -14.08 8.27 4.46
CA ALA A 86 -13.37 7.62 3.35
C ALA A 86 -12.09 6.94 3.82
N GLY A 87 -11.74 5.84 3.14
CA GLY A 87 -10.45 5.17 3.29
C GLY A 87 -9.73 5.08 1.96
N VAL A 88 -8.44 5.39 1.94
CA VAL A 88 -7.60 5.24 0.75
C VAL A 88 -6.20 4.72 1.09
N LYS A 89 -5.68 3.85 0.21
CA LYS A 89 -4.30 3.40 0.24
C LYS A 89 -3.51 4.06 -0.87
N LEU A 90 -2.49 4.83 -0.50
CA LEU A 90 -1.60 5.52 -1.41
C LEU A 90 -0.20 4.89 -1.37
N MET A 91 0.29 4.49 -2.54
CA MET A 91 1.64 3.98 -2.68
C MET A 91 2.65 5.12 -2.84
N VAL A 92 3.89 4.97 -2.35
CA VAL A 92 4.94 6.01 -2.50
C VAL A 92 5.09 6.50 -3.95
N GLY A 93 5.05 5.58 -4.92
CA GLY A 93 5.17 5.94 -6.35
C GLY A 93 3.94 6.62 -6.96
N GLN A 94 2.84 6.75 -6.22
CA GLN A 94 1.58 7.37 -6.64
C GLN A 94 1.48 8.84 -6.21
N SER A 95 2.25 9.28 -5.20
CA SER A 95 2.13 10.63 -4.65
C SER A 95 2.39 11.76 -5.65
N PRO A 96 3.35 11.69 -6.60
CA PRO A 96 3.56 12.81 -7.52
C PRO A 96 2.36 13.08 -8.44
N MET A 97 1.70 12.01 -8.90
CA MET A 97 0.53 12.14 -9.74
C MET A 97 -0.68 12.66 -8.95
N LEU A 98 -0.82 12.25 -7.68
CA LEU A 98 -1.86 12.79 -6.81
C LEU A 98 -1.64 14.29 -6.55
N CYS A 99 -0.42 14.70 -6.23
CA CYS A 99 -0.08 16.12 -6.07
C CYS A 99 -0.43 16.94 -7.31
N ASN A 100 -0.13 16.43 -8.51
CA ASN A 100 -0.53 17.11 -9.75
C ASN A 100 -2.04 17.30 -9.86
N PHE A 101 -2.85 16.30 -9.48
CA PHE A 101 -4.32 16.42 -9.51
C PHE A 101 -4.86 17.35 -8.42
N LEU A 102 -4.17 17.47 -7.30
CA LEU A 102 -4.53 18.36 -6.20
C LEU A 102 -3.95 19.77 -6.37
N GLY A 103 -3.19 20.05 -7.44
CA GLY A 103 -2.51 21.33 -7.62
C GLY A 103 -1.40 21.59 -6.58
N LEU A 104 -0.88 20.54 -5.94
CA LEU A 104 0.14 20.64 -4.90
C LEU A 104 1.56 20.64 -5.48
N PRO A 105 2.55 21.22 -4.77
CA PRO A 105 3.95 21.15 -5.17
C PRO A 105 4.43 19.70 -5.29
N THR A 106 5.12 19.38 -6.40
CA THR A 106 5.84 18.11 -6.60
C THR A 106 7.34 18.30 -6.45
N SER A 107 8.02 17.29 -5.91
CA SER A 107 9.48 17.28 -5.76
C SER A 107 10.07 15.99 -6.31
N LYS A 108 11.33 16.05 -6.73
CA LYS A 108 12.13 14.84 -7.03
C LYS A 108 12.32 13.97 -5.79
N ASP A 109 12.28 14.60 -4.61
CA ASP A 109 12.21 13.89 -3.35
C ASP A 109 10.75 13.47 -3.08
N LYS A 110 10.54 12.15 -3.04
CA LYS A 110 9.20 11.58 -2.81
C LYS A 110 8.72 11.79 -1.39
N SER A 111 9.61 12.00 -0.42
CA SER A 111 9.24 12.30 0.98
C SER A 111 8.51 13.64 1.04
N VAL A 112 9.06 14.68 0.41
CA VAL A 112 8.43 16.01 0.30
C VAL A 112 7.06 15.89 -0.40
N THR A 113 7.00 15.16 -1.50
CA THR A 113 5.75 14.97 -2.25
C THR A 113 4.69 14.23 -1.44
N MET A 114 5.06 13.19 -0.68
CA MET A 114 4.13 12.51 0.22
C MET A 114 3.68 13.41 1.37
N GLN A 115 4.58 14.22 1.93
CA GLN A 115 4.24 15.16 2.98
C GLN A 115 3.20 16.18 2.50
N SER A 116 3.32 16.71 1.27
CA SER A 116 2.31 17.60 0.68
C SER A 116 0.90 16.96 0.66
N VAL A 117 0.80 15.66 0.37
CA VAL A 117 -0.49 14.93 0.39
C VAL A 117 -1.02 14.78 1.82
N ILE A 118 -0.14 14.53 2.79
CA ILE A 118 -0.53 14.44 4.21
C ILE A 118 -1.05 15.79 4.69
N ASP A 119 -0.32 16.87 4.41
CA ASP A 119 -0.68 18.22 4.82
C ASP A 119 -2.01 18.65 4.16
N TRP A 120 -2.21 18.33 2.88
CA TRP A 120 -3.49 18.50 2.19
C TRP A 120 -4.64 17.76 2.88
N ALA A 121 -4.42 16.52 3.31
CA ALA A 121 -5.44 15.75 4.03
C ALA A 121 -5.81 16.41 5.36
N TYR A 122 -4.83 16.84 6.16
CA TYR A 122 -5.12 17.52 7.43
C TYR A 122 -5.76 18.90 7.24
N ALA A 123 -5.58 19.54 6.09
CA ALA A 123 -6.22 20.83 5.78
C ALA A 123 -7.67 20.70 5.32
N ASN A 124 -8.07 19.55 4.77
CA ASN A 124 -9.37 19.35 4.11
C ASN A 124 -10.34 18.42 4.84
N PHE A 125 -9.88 17.72 5.88
CA PHE A 125 -10.68 16.77 6.64
C PHE A 125 -10.61 17.11 8.13
N ASP A 126 -11.75 17.07 8.82
CA ASP A 126 -11.85 17.33 10.26
C ASP A 126 -11.01 16.34 11.08
N ALA A 127 -10.87 15.11 10.58
CA ALA A 127 -10.05 14.08 11.20
C ALA A 127 -9.36 13.19 10.15
N VAL A 128 -8.09 12.87 10.42
CA VAL A 128 -7.26 12.01 9.58
C VAL A 128 -6.65 10.89 10.42
N ASN A 129 -6.96 9.65 10.05
CA ASN A 129 -6.33 8.45 10.59
C ASN A 129 -5.17 8.06 9.68
N LEU A 130 -3.97 8.55 10.02
CA LEU A 130 -2.76 8.38 9.21
C LEU A 130 -2.01 7.11 9.60
N VAL A 131 -1.91 6.15 8.69
CA VAL A 131 -1.23 4.88 8.96
C VAL A 131 -0.13 4.64 7.92
N VAL A 132 1.09 4.42 8.39
CA VAL A 132 2.25 4.11 7.56
C VAL A 132 2.59 2.64 7.78
N ILE A 133 2.63 1.84 6.70
CA ILE A 133 3.06 0.44 6.78
C ILE A 133 4.39 0.23 6.05
N ILE A 134 5.34 -0.33 6.79
CA ILE A 134 6.66 -0.69 6.30
C ILE A 134 6.87 -2.20 6.37
N ARG A 135 7.84 -2.67 5.60
CA ARG A 135 8.34 -4.03 5.67
C ARG A 135 9.86 -3.95 5.71
N GLU A 136 10.44 -4.23 6.88
CA GLU A 136 11.88 -4.05 7.13
C GLU A 136 12.72 -4.88 6.15
N SER A 137 12.32 -6.13 5.89
CA SER A 137 13.01 -7.00 4.93
C SER A 137 12.77 -6.56 3.48
N VAL A 138 13.67 -5.71 2.97
CA VAL A 138 13.72 -5.27 1.56
C VAL A 138 13.82 -6.48 0.62
N LEU A 139 14.64 -7.47 0.97
CA LEU A 139 14.82 -8.68 0.15
C LEU A 139 13.51 -9.46 0.00
N ASP A 140 12.79 -9.73 1.10
CA ASP A 140 11.54 -10.49 1.01
C ASP A 140 10.44 -9.71 0.30
N GLN A 141 10.48 -8.37 0.36
CA GLN A 141 9.61 -7.53 -0.42
C GLN A 141 9.94 -7.58 -1.92
N CYS A 142 11.23 -7.59 -2.29
CA CYS A 142 11.70 -7.76 -3.67
C CYS A 142 11.30 -9.13 -4.24
N ILE A 143 11.54 -10.21 -3.50
CA ILE A 143 11.10 -11.57 -3.87
C ILE A 143 9.60 -11.58 -4.12
N SER A 144 8.82 -11.04 -3.17
CA SER A 144 7.36 -11.00 -3.29
C SER A 144 6.87 -10.19 -4.51
N ARG A 145 7.60 -9.14 -4.89
CA ARG A 145 7.32 -8.33 -6.10
C ARG A 145 7.71 -9.06 -7.38
N ALA A 146 8.88 -9.69 -7.40
CA ALA A 146 9.39 -10.42 -8.56
C ALA A 146 8.46 -11.60 -8.91
N VAL A 147 8.08 -12.39 -7.92
CA VAL A 147 7.13 -13.51 -8.10
C VAL A 147 5.78 -13.00 -8.60
N ALA A 148 5.24 -11.94 -8.00
CA ALA A 148 3.95 -11.38 -8.44
C ALA A 148 3.98 -10.87 -9.89
N ARG A 149 5.12 -10.34 -10.35
CA ARG A 149 5.31 -9.90 -11.74
C ARG A 149 5.42 -11.07 -12.71
N SER A 150 6.28 -12.05 -12.39
CA SER A 150 6.49 -13.24 -13.23
C SER A 150 5.20 -14.02 -13.45
N THR A 151 4.37 -14.12 -12.42
CA THR A 151 3.18 -14.98 -12.41
C THR A 151 1.87 -14.25 -12.71
N SER A 152 1.89 -12.91 -12.69
CA SER A 152 0.71 -12.03 -12.69
C SER A 152 -0.30 -12.29 -11.56
N VAL A 153 0.11 -12.95 -10.47
CA VAL A 153 -0.74 -13.19 -9.29
C VAL A 153 -0.33 -12.25 -8.16
N TYR A 154 -1.26 -11.38 -7.77
CA TYR A 154 -1.04 -10.37 -6.73
C TYR A 154 -1.76 -10.68 -5.42
N HIS A 155 -2.87 -11.43 -5.44
CA HIS A 155 -3.66 -11.79 -4.27
C HIS A 155 -4.31 -13.16 -4.50
N HIS A 156 -4.59 -13.89 -3.40
CA HIS A 156 -5.44 -15.06 -3.46
C HIS A 156 -6.82 -14.61 -3.99
N ARG A 157 -7.34 -15.28 -5.01
CA ARG A 157 -8.72 -15.05 -5.45
C ARG A 157 -9.61 -15.61 -4.36
N ASP A 158 -10.44 -14.77 -3.74
CA ASP A 158 -11.40 -15.15 -2.70
C ASP A 158 -12.50 -16.07 -3.28
N THR A 159 -12.15 -17.29 -3.67
CA THR A 159 -13.13 -18.34 -3.92
C THR A 159 -13.36 -19.04 -2.59
N LYS A 160 -14.55 -18.86 -2.00
CA LYS A 160 -15.04 -19.51 -0.76
C LYS A 160 -14.91 -21.06 -0.76
N ARG A 161 -14.40 -21.67 -1.83
CA ARG A 161 -14.34 -23.12 -2.07
C ARG A 161 -12.96 -23.68 -2.41
N MET A 162 -11.91 -22.86 -2.58
CA MET A 162 -10.57 -23.41 -2.83
C MET A 162 -9.76 -23.42 -1.52
N LYS A 163 -9.63 -24.64 -0.98
CA LYS A 163 -8.66 -24.99 0.07
C LYS A 163 -7.26 -24.87 -0.51
N ASP A 164 -6.38 -24.13 0.16
CA ASP A 164 -4.91 -24.29 0.19
C ASP A 164 -4.14 -24.59 -1.12
N VAL A 165 -4.68 -24.27 -2.30
CA VAL A 165 -3.93 -24.36 -3.55
C VAL A 165 -2.99 -23.17 -3.61
N ASP A 166 -1.68 -23.45 -3.72
CA ASP A 166 -0.70 -22.42 -4.05
C ASP A 166 -1.11 -21.81 -5.41
N PRO A 167 -1.39 -20.50 -5.51
CA PRO A 167 -1.74 -19.89 -6.78
C PRO A 167 -0.59 -19.93 -7.82
N TYR A 168 0.59 -20.41 -7.40
CA TYR A 168 1.75 -20.70 -8.20
C TYR A 168 1.94 -22.19 -8.51
N GLU A 169 1.09 -23.09 -7.99
CA GLU A 169 1.15 -24.52 -8.28
C GLU A 169 1.10 -24.76 -9.80
N GLY A 170 2.10 -25.48 -10.31
CA GLY A 170 2.24 -25.77 -11.75
C GLY A 170 2.82 -24.63 -12.60
N LYS A 171 3.20 -23.48 -12.02
CA LYS A 171 3.96 -22.45 -12.74
C LYS A 171 5.45 -22.68 -12.53
N GLU A 172 6.15 -23.08 -13.59
CA GLU A 172 7.61 -23.08 -13.59
C GLU A 172 8.11 -21.64 -13.50
N LEU A 173 8.90 -21.35 -12.45
CA LEU A 173 9.58 -20.07 -12.29
C LEU A 173 10.98 -20.22 -12.87
N ASP A 174 11.29 -19.43 -13.89
CA ASP A 174 12.67 -19.19 -14.32
C ASP A 174 13.40 -18.46 -13.19
N LEU A 175 14.21 -19.20 -12.43
CA LEU A 175 14.92 -18.68 -11.26
C LEU A 175 15.98 -17.65 -11.64
N ASP A 176 16.63 -17.78 -12.80
CA ASP A 176 17.65 -16.83 -13.25
C ASP A 176 16.99 -15.48 -13.61
N ALA A 177 15.90 -15.52 -14.37
CA ALA A 177 15.11 -14.33 -14.66
C ALA A 177 14.54 -13.70 -13.37
N LEU A 178 14.06 -14.53 -12.43
CA LEU A 178 13.54 -14.07 -11.15
C LEU A 178 14.64 -13.39 -10.31
N ASN A 179 15.83 -13.97 -10.23
CA ASN A 179 16.97 -13.43 -9.50
C ASN A 179 17.41 -12.08 -10.07
N GLN A 180 17.46 -11.95 -11.40
CA GLN A 180 17.74 -10.67 -12.04
C GLN A 180 16.67 -9.61 -11.70
N MET A 181 15.38 -9.98 -11.73
CA MET A 181 14.30 -9.07 -11.31
C MET A 181 14.44 -8.64 -9.85
N ILE A 182 14.88 -9.53 -8.96
CA ILE A 182 15.12 -9.21 -7.54
C ILE A 182 16.23 -8.16 -7.45
N ILE A 183 17.38 -8.36 -8.11
CA ILE A 183 18.47 -7.38 -8.13
C ILE A 183 17.99 -5.99 -8.57
N ASP A 184 17.24 -5.93 -9.68
CA ASP A 184 16.77 -4.67 -10.26
C ASP A 184 15.76 -3.94 -9.35
N LEU A 185 15.04 -4.68 -8.51
CA LEU A 185 14.05 -4.14 -7.58
C LEU A 185 14.66 -3.56 -6.31
N ILE A 186 15.80 -4.08 -5.85
CA ILE A 186 16.38 -3.73 -4.55
C ILE A 186 16.55 -2.21 -4.37
N PRO A 187 17.24 -1.46 -5.26
CA PRO A 187 17.48 -0.04 -5.05
C PRO A 187 16.19 0.77 -4.93
N ARG A 188 15.17 0.37 -5.70
CA ARG A 188 13.86 1.02 -5.70
C ARG A 188 13.09 0.73 -4.42
N VAL A 189 13.07 -0.52 -3.96
CA VAL A 189 12.37 -0.90 -2.73
C VAL A 189 13.04 -0.26 -1.52
N ALA A 190 14.37 -0.30 -1.43
CA ALA A 190 15.11 0.36 -0.36
C ALA A 190 14.79 1.86 -0.29
N LYS A 191 14.85 2.58 -1.42
CA LYS A 191 14.51 4.01 -1.48
C LYS A 191 13.05 4.30 -1.15
N ASP A 192 12.11 3.50 -1.64
CA ASP A 192 10.69 3.69 -1.33
C ASP A 192 10.41 3.42 0.17
N ASN A 193 11.13 2.49 0.82
CA ASN A 193 11.03 2.25 2.26
C ASN A 193 11.66 3.39 3.07
N GLU A 194 12.83 3.90 2.69
CA GLU A 194 13.47 5.07 3.31
C GLU A 194 12.50 6.28 3.36
N VAL A 195 11.78 6.52 2.25
CA VAL A 195 10.74 7.56 2.19
C VAL A 195 9.66 7.33 3.26
N LEU A 196 9.18 6.09 3.45
CA LEU A 196 8.18 5.79 4.47
C LEU A 196 8.71 5.93 5.90
N HIS A 197 9.96 5.53 6.17
CA HIS A 197 10.60 5.78 7.47
C HIS A 197 10.70 7.27 7.77
N GLN A 198 11.09 8.08 6.78
CA GLN A 198 11.16 9.52 6.94
C GLN A 198 9.77 10.14 7.20
N ILE A 199 8.75 9.70 6.46
CA ILE A 199 7.36 10.14 6.70
C ILE A 199 6.88 9.75 8.10
N ALA A 200 7.11 8.51 8.53
CA ALA A 200 6.74 8.04 9.86
C ALA A 200 7.44 8.85 10.96
N LYS A 201 8.74 9.13 10.79
CA LYS A 201 9.52 9.96 11.71
C LYS A 201 8.99 11.39 11.78
N ASN A 202 8.75 12.03 10.63
CA ASN A 202 8.27 13.41 10.56
C ASN A 202 6.85 13.57 11.12
N ASN A 203 6.09 12.48 11.17
CA ASN A 203 4.70 12.46 11.65
C ASN A 203 4.53 11.59 12.90
N ALA A 204 5.57 11.37 13.72
CA ALA A 204 5.53 10.41 14.84
C ALA A 204 4.41 10.67 15.87
N GLY A 205 3.94 11.91 16.02
CA GLY A 205 2.80 12.26 16.89
C GLY A 205 1.41 12.15 16.24
N ARG A 206 1.36 11.85 14.93
CA ARG A 206 0.14 11.84 14.12
C ARG A 206 -0.09 10.53 13.40
N ALA A 207 0.97 9.82 13.03
CA ALA A 207 0.93 8.59 12.26
C ALA A 207 1.13 7.36 13.14
N LEU A 208 0.34 6.32 12.88
CA LEU A 208 0.67 4.97 13.35
C LEU A 208 1.64 4.31 12.38
N LEU A 209 2.84 3.98 12.87
CA LEU A 209 3.77 3.12 12.15
C LEU A 209 3.43 1.64 12.41
N VAL A 210 3.19 0.89 11.34
CA VAL A 210 2.94 -0.54 11.37
C VAL A 210 4.08 -1.26 10.66
N ASP A 211 4.79 -2.13 11.38
CA ASP A 211 5.68 -3.09 10.77
C ASP A 211 4.89 -4.32 10.27
N TYR A 212 5.19 -4.77 9.05
CA TYR A 212 4.55 -5.91 8.43
C TYR A 212 4.75 -7.22 9.19
N ASP A 213 5.98 -7.48 9.68
CA ASP A 213 6.27 -8.76 10.33
C ASP A 213 5.54 -8.83 11.67
N TYR A 214 5.49 -7.74 12.42
CA TYR A 214 4.65 -7.61 13.61
C TYR A 214 3.16 -7.76 13.28
N LEU A 215 2.66 -7.06 12.25
CA LEU A 215 1.27 -7.18 11.80
C LEU A 215 0.89 -8.64 11.51
N ALA A 216 1.78 -9.39 10.85
CA ALA A 216 1.55 -10.76 10.44
C ALA A 216 1.61 -11.76 11.61
N GLN A 217 2.51 -11.54 12.57
CA GLN A 217 2.75 -12.45 13.71
C GLN A 217 1.83 -12.19 14.90
N HIS A 218 1.41 -10.93 15.10
CA HIS A 218 0.62 -10.48 16.25
C HIS A 218 -0.71 -9.83 15.79
N PRO A 219 -1.61 -10.57 15.12
CA PRO A 219 -2.82 -10.01 14.51
C PRO A 219 -3.69 -9.23 15.50
N ASN A 220 -3.95 -9.79 16.68
CA ASN A 220 -4.85 -9.18 17.66
C ASN A 220 -4.27 -7.91 18.27
N GLU A 221 -2.97 -7.91 18.59
CA GLU A 221 -2.28 -6.72 19.12
C GLU A 221 -2.20 -5.61 18.08
N ALA A 222 -1.94 -5.97 16.81
CA ALA A 222 -1.92 -5.01 15.71
C ALA A 222 -3.31 -4.41 15.44
N GLN A 223 -4.39 -5.22 15.50
CA GLN A 223 -5.77 -4.74 15.40
C GLN A 223 -6.11 -3.79 16.56
N GLN A 224 -5.69 -4.11 17.79
CA GLN A 224 -5.91 -3.23 18.94
C GLN A 224 -5.17 -1.88 18.76
N LYS A 225 -3.91 -1.89 18.33
CA LYS A 225 -3.16 -0.65 18.03
C LYS A 225 -3.84 0.21 16.96
N LEU A 226 -4.40 -0.42 15.93
CA LEU A 226 -5.17 0.28 14.89
C LEU A 226 -6.46 0.88 15.44
N PHE A 227 -7.18 0.13 16.27
CA PHE A 227 -8.38 0.61 16.93
C PHE A 227 -8.09 1.82 17.82
N ASP A 228 -7.11 1.70 18.72
CA ASP A 228 -6.74 2.75 19.67
C ASP A 228 -6.27 4.02 18.93
N HIS A 229 -5.44 3.87 17.90
CA HIS A 229 -4.99 4.98 17.09
C HIS A 229 -6.14 5.68 16.35
N ALA A 230 -7.07 4.92 15.78
CA ALA A 230 -8.22 5.48 15.09
C ALA A 230 -9.13 6.27 16.05
N VAL A 231 -9.41 5.70 17.24
CA VAL A 231 -10.19 6.38 18.29
C VAL A 231 -9.50 7.67 18.74
N ALA A 232 -8.18 7.64 18.96
CA ALA A 232 -7.41 8.82 19.32
C ALA A 232 -7.45 9.94 18.25
N ASN A 233 -7.72 9.58 16.98
CA ASN A 233 -7.88 10.52 15.87
C ASN A 233 -9.34 10.79 15.51
N GLY A 234 -10.30 10.52 16.40
CA GLY A 234 -11.70 10.91 16.23
C GLY A 234 -12.55 9.98 15.34
N PHE A 235 -12.10 8.74 15.12
CA PHE A 235 -12.86 7.70 14.43
C PHE A 235 -13.59 6.81 15.43
N THR A 236 -14.62 6.11 14.95
CA THR A 236 -15.44 5.20 15.78
C THR A 236 -15.48 3.81 15.14
N PRO A 237 -14.41 3.00 15.27
CA PRO A 237 -14.44 1.66 14.72
C PRO A 237 -15.55 0.83 15.34
N LYS A 238 -16.19 -0.05 14.56
CA LYS A 238 -17.36 -0.82 15.01
C LYS A 238 -16.97 -2.03 15.87
N LYS A 239 -15.75 -2.53 15.71
CA LYS A 239 -15.19 -3.68 16.42
C LYS A 239 -13.77 -3.36 16.84
N ASN A 240 -13.34 -3.93 17.96
CA ASN A 240 -11.94 -3.89 18.41
C ASN A 240 -11.11 -5.06 17.85
N GLN A 241 -11.75 -6.17 17.50
CA GLN A 241 -11.12 -7.35 16.90
C GLN A 241 -12.03 -8.00 15.85
N PHE A 242 -11.43 -8.75 14.93
CA PHE A 242 -12.16 -9.65 14.04
C PHE A 242 -11.27 -10.82 13.59
N ASP A 243 -11.91 -11.94 13.21
CA ASP A 243 -11.21 -13.12 12.74
C ASP A 243 -10.55 -12.89 11.39
N ARG A 244 -9.22 -12.86 11.41
CA ARG A 244 -8.41 -12.69 10.21
C ARG A 244 -8.16 -14.04 9.54
N ILE A 245 -8.45 -14.11 8.24
CA ILE A 245 -7.97 -15.21 7.39
C ILE A 245 -6.68 -14.74 6.70
N LEU A 246 -5.53 -15.16 7.25
CA LEU A 246 -4.23 -14.93 6.63
C LEU A 246 -3.92 -16.07 5.66
N ARG A 247 -3.73 -15.74 4.38
CA ARG A 247 -3.22 -16.68 3.37
C ARG A 247 -1.95 -16.14 2.75
N LYS A 248 -0.83 -16.82 2.97
CA LYS A 248 0.43 -16.51 2.28
C LYS A 248 0.30 -16.90 0.82
N LEU A 249 0.74 -16.03 -0.08
CA LEU A 249 0.72 -16.31 -1.52
C LEU A 249 1.77 -17.34 -1.90
N ILE A 250 2.97 -17.21 -1.33
CA ILE A 250 4.09 -18.11 -1.55
C ILE A 250 4.21 -18.95 -0.28
N ASP A 251 4.25 -20.27 -0.42
CA ASP A 251 4.51 -21.15 0.70
C ASP A 251 5.92 -20.90 1.30
N LYS A 252 6.14 -21.40 2.51
CA LYS A 252 7.40 -21.16 3.22
C LYS A 252 8.59 -21.83 2.52
N SER A 253 8.42 -23.04 2.01
CA SER A 253 9.46 -23.82 1.31
C SER A 253 9.92 -23.14 0.03
N LYS A 254 8.98 -22.71 -0.83
CA LYS A 254 9.24 -22.01 -2.09
C LYS A 254 9.87 -20.65 -1.86
N SER A 255 9.44 -19.93 -0.82
CA SER A 255 10.09 -18.69 -0.42
C SER A 255 11.55 -18.91 0.01
N GLN A 256 11.85 -20.02 0.69
CA GLN A 256 13.21 -20.39 1.08
C GLN A 256 14.06 -20.81 -0.12
N GLU A 257 13.48 -21.59 -1.05
CA GLU A 257 14.11 -21.99 -2.31
C GLU A 257 14.53 -20.77 -3.14
N ILE A 258 13.62 -19.81 -3.34
CA ILE A 258 13.91 -18.58 -4.09
C ILE A 258 15.00 -17.75 -3.38
N ARG A 259 14.94 -17.64 -2.04
CA ARG A 259 15.98 -16.92 -1.28
C ARG A 259 17.35 -17.59 -1.44
N ALA A 260 17.42 -18.92 -1.28
CA ALA A 260 18.67 -19.67 -1.42
C ALA A 260 19.23 -19.57 -2.85
N SER A 261 18.36 -19.65 -3.87
CA SER A 261 18.73 -19.43 -5.26
C SER A 261 19.31 -18.03 -5.48
N PHE A 262 18.65 -16.99 -4.94
CA PHE A 262 19.11 -15.62 -5.04
C PHE A 262 20.46 -15.40 -4.34
N GLU A 263 20.65 -15.95 -3.13
CA GLU A 263 21.91 -15.85 -2.38
C GLU A 263 23.06 -16.49 -3.14
N LYS A 264 22.82 -17.67 -3.73
CA LYS A 264 23.79 -18.34 -4.61
C LYS A 264 24.12 -17.48 -5.82
N PHE A 265 23.09 -17.03 -6.56
CA PHE A 265 23.23 -16.18 -7.74
C PHE A 265 24.02 -14.90 -7.46
N ALA A 266 23.72 -14.22 -6.34
CA ALA A 266 24.42 -13.01 -5.92
C ALA A 266 25.88 -13.25 -5.52
N SER A 267 26.22 -14.45 -5.04
CA SER A 267 27.58 -14.82 -4.64
C SER A 267 28.47 -15.29 -5.80
N GLU A 268 27.89 -15.96 -6.80
CA GLU A 268 28.60 -16.58 -7.92
C GLU A 268 28.70 -15.64 -9.14
N GLY A 269 27.76 -14.72 -9.31
CA GLY A 269 27.79 -13.81 -10.45
C GLY A 269 28.86 -12.73 -10.31
N ASN A 270 29.46 -12.32 -11.44
CA ASN A 270 30.22 -11.07 -11.60
C ASN A 270 29.32 -9.82 -11.47
N HIS A 271 28.31 -9.89 -10.60
CA HIS A 271 27.40 -8.78 -10.37
C HIS A 271 28.19 -7.65 -9.73
N ASN A 272 28.14 -6.52 -10.44
CA ASN A 272 28.78 -5.25 -10.18
C ASN A 272 28.99 -5.01 -8.68
N ARG A 273 30.18 -4.54 -8.27
CA ARG A 273 30.55 -4.13 -6.89
C ARG A 273 29.42 -3.38 -6.14
N LYS A 274 28.56 -2.68 -6.90
CA LYS A 274 27.30 -2.06 -6.47
C LYS A 274 26.30 -3.02 -5.81
N VAL A 275 26.01 -4.19 -6.38
CA VAL A 275 25.03 -5.16 -5.83
C VAL A 275 25.53 -5.71 -4.50
N LYS A 276 26.81 -6.07 -4.40
CA LYS A 276 27.42 -6.51 -3.14
C LYS A 276 27.31 -5.43 -2.06
N LYS A 277 27.63 -4.18 -2.39
CA LYS A 277 27.47 -3.02 -1.49
C LYS A 277 26.01 -2.79 -1.08
N LEU A 278 25.06 -2.97 -2.01
CA LEU A 278 23.62 -2.86 -1.73
C LEU A 278 23.13 -3.97 -0.79
N LEU A 279 23.61 -5.20 -0.96
CA LEU A 279 23.28 -6.32 -0.07
C LEU A 279 23.86 -6.13 1.34
N GLU A 280 25.03 -5.50 1.46
CA GLU A 280 25.61 -5.11 2.75
C GLU A 280 24.78 -4.05 3.49
N THR A 281 24.04 -3.20 2.78
CA THR A 281 23.15 -2.18 3.39
C THR A 281 21.79 -2.75 3.82
N ILE A 282 21.43 -3.96 3.40
CA ILE A 282 20.11 -4.56 3.63
C ILE A 282 20.14 -5.71 4.64
N LYS A 283 21.33 -6.19 5.02
CA LYS A 283 21.54 -7.12 6.14
C LYS A 283 21.57 -6.35 7.45
#